data_AF-A0A5J4QRV0-F1
#
_entry.id   AF-A0A5J4QRV0-F1
#
_cell.length_a   1.000
_cell.length_b   1.000
_cell.length_c   1.000
_cell.angle_alpha   90.00
_cell.angle_beta   90.00
_cell.angle_gamma   90.00
#
_symmetry.space_group_name_H-M   'P 1'
#
loop_
_entity.id
_entity.type
_entity.pdbx_description
1 polymer ?
#
loop_
_entity_poly.entity_id
_entity_poly.type
_entity_poly.pdbx_seq_one_letter_code
_entity_poly.pdbx_strand_id
1 'polypeptide(L)'
;MCNLRVKTEEDFGLYNFKIFKMDKLFKQCVGIDIAKHKFTACVSKYYLSDLQEMSDVEEFENNKSGFNQFVRWSRKHLLKEMPPVFLMEATGIYYEALA
;
A
#
# COMPACT_ATOMS: atom_id res chain seq x y z
N MET A 1 4.53 13.28 47.08
CA MET A 1 5.50 12.28 46.57
C MET A 1 4.99 11.79 45.23
N CYS A 2 5.70 12.10 44.14
CA CYS A 2 5.34 11.67 42.80
C CYS A 2 5.87 10.24 42.62
N ASN A 3 4.98 9.25 42.52
CA ASN A 3 5.38 7.88 42.25
C ASN A 3 5.79 7.78 40.77
N LEU A 4 7.10 7.82 40.51
CA LEU A 4 7.68 7.42 39.23
C LEU A 4 7.47 5.92 39.07
N ARG A 5 6.35 5.54 38.44
CA ARG A 5 6.09 4.15 38.05
C ARG A 5 7.01 3.82 36.87
N VAL A 6 7.97 2.92 37.09
CA VAL A 6 8.83 2.38 36.04
C VAL A 6 7.93 1.65 35.04
N LYS A 7 7.92 2.09 33.78
CA LYS A 7 7.10 1.48 32.71
C LYS A 7 7.70 0.12 32.34
N THR A 8 6.87 -0.92 32.32
CA THR A 8 7.28 -2.29 31.97
C THR A 8 7.39 -2.48 30.46
N GLU A 9 8.00 -3.57 29.99
CA GLU A 9 8.06 -3.90 28.56
C GLU A 9 6.65 -4.04 27.93
N GLU A 10 5.69 -4.54 28.68
CA GLU A 10 4.29 -4.63 28.27
C GLU A 10 3.65 -3.24 28.11
N ASP A 11 3.95 -2.31 29.03
CA ASP A 11 3.52 -0.91 28.91
C ASP A 11 4.13 -0.27 27.66
N PHE A 12 5.40 -0.55 27.35
CA PHE A 12 6.07 -0.08 26.13
C PHE A 12 5.46 -0.68 24.86
N GLY A 13 5.15 -1.97 24.86
CA GLY A 13 4.47 -2.64 23.74
C GLY A 13 3.08 -2.06 23.48
N LEU A 14 2.30 -1.84 24.54
CA LEU A 14 0.97 -1.23 24.45
C LEU A 14 1.03 0.24 24.01
N TYR A 15 2.04 0.98 24.46
CA TYR A 15 2.25 2.37 24.07
C TYR A 15 2.66 2.50 22.60
N ASN A 16 3.58 1.66 22.14
CA ASN A 16 3.94 1.58 20.72
C ASN A 16 2.71 1.21 19.91
N PHE A 17 1.99 0.14 20.27
CA PHE A 17 0.76 -0.27 19.60
C PHE A 17 -0.28 0.85 19.53
N LYS A 18 -0.44 1.64 20.60
CA LYS A 18 -1.36 2.77 20.64
C LYS A 18 -0.89 3.96 19.78
N ILE A 19 0.40 4.24 19.73
CA ILE A 19 0.99 5.25 18.83
C ILE A 19 0.80 4.83 17.37
N PHE A 20 1.10 3.57 17.03
CA PHE A 20 0.84 3.01 15.69
C PHE A 20 -0.66 3.07 15.34
N LYS A 21 -1.55 2.84 16.31
CA LYS A 21 -3.00 2.93 16.11
C LYS A 21 -3.51 4.37 15.93
N MET A 22 -2.71 5.37 16.28
CA MET A 22 -3.01 6.80 16.07
C MET A 22 -2.34 7.38 14.83
N ASP A 23 -1.54 6.58 14.12
CA ASP A 23 -0.82 7.08 12.97
C ASP A 23 -1.77 7.27 11.78
N LYS A 24 -1.83 8.51 11.30
CA LYS A 24 -2.84 8.92 10.33
C LYS A 24 -2.28 8.72 8.94
N LEU A 25 -3.03 7.99 8.11
CA LEU A 25 -2.70 7.83 6.69
C LEU A 25 -2.62 9.22 6.02
N PHE A 26 -1.48 9.50 5.41
CA PHE A 26 -1.20 10.74 4.69
C PHE A 26 -1.37 10.57 3.17
N LYS A 27 -0.99 9.42 2.63
CA LYS A 27 -1.09 9.10 1.21
C LYS A 27 -1.11 7.60 1.01
N GLN A 28 -1.79 7.14 -0.04
CA GLN A 28 -1.60 5.78 -0.53
C GLN A 28 -1.60 5.74 -2.06
N CYS A 29 -0.86 4.79 -2.61
CA CYS A 29 -0.79 4.59 -4.05
C CYS A 29 -0.61 3.12 -4.42
N VAL A 30 -0.85 2.83 -5.69
CA VAL A 30 -0.58 1.53 -6.30
C VAL A 30 0.40 1.79 -7.44
N GLY A 31 1.63 1.30 -7.28
CA GLY A 31 2.62 1.28 -8.36
C GLY A 31 2.36 0.07 -9.25
N ILE A 32 2.37 0.26 -10.56
CA ILE A 32 2.09 -0.76 -11.58
C ILE A 32 3.24 -0.73 -12.58
N ASP A 33 3.92 -1.86 -12.75
CA ASP A 33 4.87 -2.08 -13.86
C ASP A 33 4.20 -3.03 -14.86
N ILE A 34 3.88 -2.52 -16.04
CA ILE A 34 3.10 -3.23 -17.05
C ILE A 34 3.92 -3.54 -18.30
N ALA A 35 3.85 -4.82 -18.71
CA ALA A 35 4.41 -5.34 -19.95
C ALA A 35 3.31 -5.96 -20.84
N LYS A 36 3.69 -6.45 -22.02
CA LYS A 36 2.75 -6.95 -23.04
C LYS A 36 1.74 -7.99 -22.52
N HIS A 37 2.22 -9.01 -21.79
CA HIS A 37 1.39 -10.15 -21.39
C HIS A 37 0.94 -10.10 -19.93
N LYS A 38 1.71 -9.42 -19.09
CA LYS A 38 1.51 -9.38 -17.64
C LYS A 38 1.90 -8.03 -17.08
N PHE A 39 1.44 -7.74 -15.88
CA PHE A 39 1.87 -6.60 -15.11
C PHE A 39 2.00 -6.99 -13.64
N THR A 40 2.84 -6.27 -12.92
CA THR A 40 2.97 -6.41 -11.47
C THR A 40 2.46 -5.16 -10.78
N ALA A 41 1.99 -5.29 -9.55
CA ALA A 41 1.58 -4.15 -8.76
C ALA A 41 1.97 -4.26 -7.28
N CYS A 42 2.19 -3.11 -6.65
CA CYS A 42 2.49 -2.98 -5.23
C CYS A 42 1.68 -1.80 -4.64
N VAL A 43 1.03 -2.03 -3.50
CA VAL A 43 0.39 -0.96 -2.72
C VAL A 43 1.42 -0.36 -1.78
N SER A 44 1.51 0.97 -1.75
CA SER A 44 2.30 1.73 -0.77
C SER A 44 1.40 2.68 0.01
N LYS A 45 1.52 2.66 1.33
CA LYS A 45 0.81 3.55 2.27
C LYS A 45 1.85 4.34 3.05
N TYR A 46 1.64 5.65 3.11
CA TYR A 46 2.49 6.60 3.80
C TYR A 46 1.68 7.25 4.91
N TYR A 47 2.26 7.30 6.10
CA TYR A 47 1.63 7.87 7.27
C TYR A 47 2.34 9.16 7.70
N LEU A 48 1.67 9.97 8.53
CA LEU A 48 2.24 11.23 9.03
C LEU A 48 3.45 11.03 9.95
N SER A 49 3.64 9.83 10.50
CA SER A 49 4.83 9.50 11.31
C SER A 49 6.10 9.21 10.50
N ASP A 50 6.06 9.39 9.18
CA ASP A 50 7.07 8.91 8.22
C ASP A 50 7.17 7.38 8.11
N LEU A 51 6.26 6.62 8.72
CA LEU A 51 6.12 5.19 8.47
C LEU A 51 5.62 4.94 7.04
N GLN A 52 6.22 3.94 6.40
CA GLN A 52 5.78 3.40 5.11
C GLN A 52 5.42 1.92 5.27
N GLU A 53 4.25 1.54 4.76
CA GLU A 53 3.83 0.16 4.63
C GLU A 53 3.70 -0.19 3.15
N MET A 54 4.18 -1.37 2.77
CA MET A 54 4.08 -1.90 1.41
C MET A 54 3.43 -3.27 1.42
N SER A 55 2.63 -3.57 0.39
CA SER A 55 2.21 -4.94 0.12
C SER A 55 3.35 -5.72 -0.53
N ASP A 56 3.24 -7.05 -0.52
CA ASP A 56 3.96 -7.87 -1.50
C ASP A 56 3.62 -7.43 -2.92
N VAL A 57 4.53 -7.73 -3.85
CA VAL A 57 4.31 -7.53 -5.28
C VAL A 57 3.43 -8.66 -5.79
N GLU A 58 2.31 -8.30 -6.44
CA GLU A 58 1.38 -9.26 -7.03
C GLU A 58 1.45 -9.17 -8.56
N GLU A 59 1.49 -10.32 -9.24
CA GLU A 59 1.47 -10.41 -10.70
C GLU A 59 0.06 -10.68 -11.22
N PHE A 60 -0.30 -10.02 -12.32
CA PHE A 60 -1.57 -10.18 -13.01
C PHE A 60 -1.37 -10.33 -14.51
N GLU A 61 -2.27 -11.05 -15.16
CA GLU A 61 -2.34 -11.10 -16.62
C GLU A 61 -2.81 -9.75 -17.20
N ASN A 62 -2.20 -9.30 -18.30
CA ASN A 62 -2.60 -8.09 -19.02
C ASN A 62 -3.83 -8.35 -19.90
N ASN A 63 -4.94 -8.70 -19.25
CA ASN A 63 -6.24 -8.92 -19.88
C ASN A 63 -7.37 -8.59 -18.91
N LYS A 64 -8.62 -8.66 -19.38
CA LYS A 64 -9.82 -8.34 -18.60
C LYS A 64 -9.93 -9.13 -17.28
N SER A 65 -9.50 -10.40 -17.27
CA SER A 65 -9.53 -11.21 -16.06
C SER A 65 -8.51 -10.72 -15.04
N GLY A 66 -7.28 -10.44 -15.48
CA GLY A 66 -6.24 -9.89 -14.61
C GLY A 66 -6.60 -8.51 -14.07
N PHE A 67 -7.22 -7.63 -14.87
CA PHE A 67 -7.72 -6.34 -14.37
C PHE A 67 -8.78 -6.48 -13.28
N ASN A 68 -9.71 -7.43 -13.41
CA ASN A 68 -10.71 -7.68 -12.36
C ASN A 68 -10.08 -8.20 -11.06
N GLN A 69 -9.05 -9.05 -11.19
CA GLN A 69 -8.28 -9.56 -10.06
C GLN A 69 -7.50 -8.43 -9.39
N PHE A 70 -6.82 -7.61 -10.19
CA PHE A 70 -6.09 -6.43 -9.74
C PHE A 70 -6.98 -5.46 -8.95
N VAL A 71 -8.13 -5.05 -9.49
CA VAL A 71 -9.04 -4.13 -8.78
C VAL A 71 -9.53 -4.72 -7.45
N ARG A 72 -9.83 -6.02 -7.43
CA ARG A 72 -10.24 -6.71 -6.19
C ARG A 72 -9.08 -6.76 -5.19
N TRP A 73 -7.88 -7.05 -5.65
CA TRP A 73 -6.67 -7.09 -4.83
C TRP A 73 -6.36 -5.70 -4.26
N SER A 74 -6.33 -4.64 -5.07
CA SER A 74 -6.06 -3.27 -4.61
C SER A 74 -7.04 -2.86 -3.51
N ARG A 75 -8.33 -3.16 -3.66
CA ARG A 75 -9.35 -2.85 -2.64
C ARG A 75 -9.14 -3.56 -1.30
N LYS A 76 -8.44 -4.69 -1.26
CA LYS A 76 -8.12 -5.38 -0.01
C LYS A 76 -6.96 -4.71 0.73
N HIS A 77 -6.02 -4.11 0.00
CA HIS A 77 -4.83 -3.48 0.58
C HIS A 77 -5.02 -1.99 0.89
N LEU A 78 -5.91 -1.33 0.15
CA LEU A 78 -6.19 0.10 0.29
C LEU A 78 -7.14 0.40 1.45
N LEU A 79 -6.87 1.50 2.13
CA LEU A 79 -7.67 2.02 3.22
C LEU A 79 -8.75 2.98 2.68
N LYS A 80 -9.92 3.04 3.31
CA LYS A 80 -11.08 3.82 2.79
C LYS A 80 -10.99 5.31 3.11
N GLU A 81 -10.12 5.67 4.04
CA GLU A 81 -9.93 7.00 4.61
C GLU A 81 -9.44 8.01 3.56
N MET A 82 -8.79 7.54 2.49
CA MET A 82 -8.22 8.38 1.46
C MET A 82 -8.28 7.70 0.09
N PRO A 83 -8.57 8.41 -1.01
CA PRO A 83 -8.48 7.83 -2.34
C PRO A 83 -7.03 7.44 -2.69
N PRO A 84 -6.81 6.31 -3.38
CA PRO A 84 -5.50 5.94 -3.90
C PRO A 84 -5.11 6.73 -5.15
N VAL A 85 -3.81 6.86 -5.40
CA VAL A 85 -3.27 7.20 -6.72
C VAL A 85 -2.74 5.93 -7.39
N PHE A 86 -3.11 5.68 -8.64
CA PHE A 86 -2.54 4.60 -9.44
C PHE A 86 -1.45 5.18 -10.34
N LEU A 87 -0.23 4.65 -10.22
CA LEU A 87 0.93 5.07 -11.01
C LEU A 87 1.32 3.91 -11.91
N MET A 88 1.29 4.13 -13.22
CA MET A 88 1.59 3.11 -14.22
C MET A 88 2.90 3.45 -14.93
N GLU A 89 3.85 2.52 -14.87
CA GLU A 89 5.07 2.51 -15.66
C GLU A 89 4.91 1.47 -16.78
N ALA A 90 4.92 1.92 -18.03
CA ALA A 90 4.81 1.05 -19.18
C ALA A 90 6.21 0.64 -19.67
N THR A 91 6.50 -0.66 -19.64
CA THR A 91 7.79 -1.21 -20.10
C THR A 91 7.62 -1.94 -21.44
N GLY A 92 8.47 -1.59 -22.42
CA GLY A 92 8.53 -2.23 -23.75
C GLY A 92 7.79 -1.47 -24.87
N ILE A 93 7.86 -2.03 -26.08
CA ILE A 93 7.18 -1.48 -27.27
C ILE A 93 5.74 -2.02 -27.31
N TYR A 94 4.78 -1.14 -27.02
CA TYR A 94 3.36 -1.40 -27.19
C TYR A 94 3.01 -1.29 -28.67
N TYR A 95 2.89 -2.43 -29.34
CA TYR A 95 2.38 -2.49 -30.71
C TYR A 95 0.84 -2.51 -30.67
N GLU A 96 0.20 -1.37 -30.36
CA GLU A 96 -1.16 -1.03 -30.82
C GLU A 96 -1.57 0.39 -30.39
N ALA A 97 -2.42 1.04 -31.21
CA ALA A 97 -2.78 2.46 -31.22
C ALA A 97 -3.68 2.90 -30.04
N LEU A 98 -3.28 2.55 -28.81
CA LEU A 98 -3.94 2.93 -27.57
C LEU A 98 -3.13 4.03 -26.84
N ALA A 99 -2.70 5.05 -27.59
CA ALA A 99 -2.34 6.36 -27.06
C ALA A 99 -3.50 7.32 -27.31
#